data_AF-E9KFA7-F1
#
_entry.id   AF-E9KFA7-F1
#
_cell.length_a   1.000
_cell.length_b   1.000
_cell.length_c   1.000
_cell.angle_alpha   90.00
_cell.angle_beta   90.00
_cell.angle_gamma   90.00
#
_symmetry.space_group_name_H-M   'P 1'
#
loop_
_entity.id
_entity.type
_entity.pdbx_description
1 polymer ?
#
loop_
_entity_poly.entity_id
_entity_poly.type
_entity_poly.pdbx_seq_one_letter_code
_entity_poly.pdbx_strand_id
1 'polypeptide(L)'
;LICEAYHLMKDILGMEQDEMAQVFEEWNKGELDSFLIEITRDILKFKDTDGKYLLPKIRDTAGQKGTGKWTGISALEYGIPVTLIGEAVFARCLSALKDERVKASATLPGSTNKFTGNKVEFLEHVRKALYASKLISYAQGFMLLREAAKVNKWNLNNGSIALMWRGGCIIRSAFLGNIKDAFTKNPQLSNLLLDPFFSERISGSQGSLRQVVAQAALVGVASPAFSSALAFYDGYRSAVLPANLLQAQR
;
A
#
# COMPACT_ATOMS: atom_id res chain seq x y z
N LEU A 1 2.58 1.29 -2.36
CA LEU A 1 1.77 2.31 -1.64
C LEU A 1 2.38 3.71 -1.65
N ILE A 2 3.32 4.07 -0.78
CA ILE A 2 3.88 5.46 -0.77
C ILE A 2 4.53 5.82 -2.11
N CYS A 3 5.32 4.90 -2.68
CA CYS A 3 5.92 5.08 -4.02
C CYS A 3 4.87 5.23 -5.13
N GLU A 4 3.70 4.58 -5.01
CA GLU A 4 2.60 4.72 -5.98
C GLU A 4 1.92 6.09 -5.82
N ALA A 5 1.69 6.55 -4.59
CA ALA A 5 1.21 7.91 -4.36
C ALA A 5 2.15 8.96 -4.97
N TYR A 6 3.47 8.81 -4.75
CA TYR A 6 4.50 9.63 -5.40
C TYR A 6 4.42 9.56 -6.94
N HIS A 7 4.32 8.36 -7.51
CA HIS A 7 4.25 8.17 -8.96
C HIS A 7 3.01 8.85 -9.57
N LEU A 8 1.87 8.79 -8.89
CA LEU A 8 0.64 9.47 -9.31
C LEU A 8 0.77 10.99 -9.21
N MET A 9 1.34 11.53 -8.12
CA MET A 9 1.59 12.98 -8.00
C MET A 9 2.50 13.49 -9.12
N LYS A 10 3.55 12.73 -9.44
CA LYS A 10 4.50 13.11 -10.47
C LYS A 10 3.90 12.99 -11.88
N ASP A 11 3.41 11.82 -12.26
CA ASP A 11 3.11 11.52 -13.67
C ASP A 11 1.65 11.77 -14.06
N ILE A 12 0.73 11.85 -13.09
CA ILE A 12 -0.67 12.25 -13.33
C ILE A 12 -0.88 13.73 -13.01
N LEU A 13 -0.42 14.20 -11.85
CA LEU A 13 -0.64 15.58 -11.42
C LEU A 13 0.43 16.55 -11.93
N GLY A 14 1.60 16.07 -12.36
CA GLY A 14 2.69 16.91 -12.82
C GLY A 14 3.30 17.75 -11.70
N MET A 15 3.32 17.22 -10.47
CA MET A 15 3.82 17.95 -9.30
C MET A 15 5.35 17.94 -9.23
N GLU A 16 5.91 19.07 -8.83
CA GLU A 16 7.34 19.22 -8.58
C GLU A 16 7.73 18.65 -7.21
N GLN A 17 9.03 18.37 -7.03
CA GLN A 17 9.58 17.76 -5.79
C GLN A 17 9.18 18.52 -4.52
N ASP A 18 9.29 19.85 -4.54
CA ASP A 18 8.94 20.70 -3.38
C ASP A 18 7.45 20.64 -3.05
N GLU A 19 6.59 20.63 -4.07
CA GLU A 19 5.14 20.52 -3.88
C GLU A 19 4.78 19.17 -3.27
N MET A 20 5.37 18.08 -3.78
CA MET A 20 5.20 16.75 -3.21
C MET A 20 5.69 16.69 -1.76
N ALA A 21 6.83 17.32 -1.45
CA ALA A 21 7.34 17.37 -0.09
C ALA A 21 6.38 18.08 0.87
N GLN A 22 5.78 19.21 0.47
CA GLN A 22 4.77 19.91 1.26
C GLN A 22 3.52 19.07 1.47
N VAL A 23 3.08 18.31 0.47
CA VAL A 23 1.97 17.38 0.60
C VAL A 23 2.26 16.28 1.63
N PHE A 24 3.42 15.64 1.55
CA PHE A 24 3.80 14.61 2.52
C PHE A 24 3.98 15.19 3.93
N GLU A 25 4.44 16.43 4.06
CA GLU A 25 4.48 17.15 5.33
C GLU A 25 3.09 17.35 5.93
N GLU A 26 2.11 17.73 5.11
CA GLU A 26 0.73 17.89 5.56
C GLU A 26 0.08 16.55 5.90
N TRP A 27 0.30 15.52 5.07
CA TRP A 27 -0.19 14.17 5.35
C TRP A 27 0.35 13.60 6.66
N ASN A 28 1.58 13.96 7.03
CA ASN A 28 2.19 13.52 8.28
C ASN A 28 1.57 14.17 9.53
N LYS A 29 0.77 15.23 9.40
CA LYS A 29 0.08 15.85 10.54
C LYS A 29 -1.28 15.20 10.83
N GLY A 30 -1.76 14.34 9.93
CA GLY A 30 -3.07 13.71 9.99
C GLY A 30 -3.02 12.20 10.22
N GLU A 31 -4.00 11.48 9.70
CA GLU A 31 -4.15 10.02 9.88
C GLU A 31 -3.05 9.17 9.23
N LEU A 32 -2.25 9.78 8.35
CA LEU A 32 -1.10 9.15 7.72
C LEU A 32 0.20 9.36 8.51
N ASP A 33 0.17 10.07 9.65
CA ASP A 33 1.30 10.23 10.57
C ASP A 33 2.04 8.90 10.76
N SER A 34 3.29 8.87 10.28
CA SER A 34 4.14 7.70 10.34
C SER A 34 5.57 8.05 9.99
N PHE A 35 6.51 7.26 10.54
CA PHE A 35 7.92 7.44 10.24
C PHE A 35 8.23 7.39 8.74
N LEU A 36 7.55 6.52 7.98
CA LEU A 36 7.78 6.41 6.53
C LEU A 36 7.27 7.63 5.75
N ILE A 37 6.19 8.28 6.20
CA ILE A 37 5.69 9.51 5.58
C ILE A 37 6.61 10.68 5.93
N GLU A 38 7.03 10.78 7.19
CA GLU A 38 8.01 11.74 7.68
C GLU A 38 9.31 11.73 6.86
N ILE A 39 9.98 10.56 6.73
CA ILE A 39 11.22 10.50 5.96
C ILE A 39 11.00 10.69 4.47
N THR A 40 9.79 10.41 3.95
CA THR A 40 9.47 10.66 2.52
C THR A 40 9.48 12.16 2.24
N ARG A 41 8.90 12.98 3.13
CA ARG A 41 9.01 14.45 3.06
C ARG A 41 10.48 14.87 3.02
N ASP A 42 11.31 14.34 3.91
CA ASP A 42 12.72 14.74 4.01
C ASP A 42 13.53 14.32 2.79
N ILE A 43 13.28 13.12 2.26
CA ILE A 43 13.90 12.62 1.02
C ILE A 43 13.56 13.51 -0.17
N LEU A 44 12.31 13.96 -0.29
CA LEU A 44 11.88 14.86 -1.38
C LEU A 44 12.53 16.25 -1.27
N LYS A 45 12.82 16.73 -0.06
CA LYS A 45 13.51 18.02 0.15
C LYS A 45 15.03 17.94 -0.03
N PHE A 46 15.61 16.75 0.02
CA PHE A 46 17.06 16.59 0.06
C PHE A 46 17.70 16.96 -1.28
N LYS A 47 18.62 17.95 -1.23
CA LYS A 47 19.43 18.39 -2.35
C LYS A 47 20.86 17.86 -2.21
N ASP A 48 21.41 17.44 -3.33
CA ASP A 48 22.81 17.01 -3.45
C ASP A 48 23.75 18.23 -3.50
N THR A 49 25.05 17.98 -3.50
CA THR A 49 26.14 18.98 -3.53
C THR A 49 26.08 19.96 -4.71
N ASP A 50 25.40 19.60 -5.81
CA ASP A 50 25.18 20.47 -6.97
C ASP A 50 23.90 21.34 -6.87
N GLY A 51 23.21 21.30 -5.72
CA GLY A 51 21.98 22.06 -5.46
C GLY A 51 20.72 21.46 -6.09
N LYS A 52 20.80 20.31 -6.79
CA LYS A 52 19.65 19.62 -7.37
C LYS A 52 19.12 18.54 -6.43
N TYR A 53 17.83 18.21 -6.52
CA TYR A 53 17.24 17.11 -5.73
C TYR A 53 17.97 15.79 -5.97
N LEU A 54 18.25 15.07 -4.89
CA LEU A 54 18.93 13.78 -4.97
C LEU A 54 18.02 12.69 -5.52
N LEU A 55 16.73 12.68 -5.13
CA LEU A 55 15.81 11.58 -5.45
C LEU A 55 15.76 11.21 -6.95
N PRO A 56 15.66 12.16 -7.91
CA PRO A 56 15.66 11.82 -9.35
C PRO A 56 16.96 11.21 -9.86
N LYS A 57 18.07 11.37 -9.13
CA LYS A 57 19.39 10.83 -9.49
C LYS A 57 19.59 9.40 -8.98
N ILE A 58 18.78 8.95 -8.02
CA ILE A 58 18.87 7.60 -7.46
C ILE A 58 18.38 6.60 -8.50
N ARG A 59 19.17 5.57 -8.76
CA ARG A 59 18.81 4.48 -9.68
C ARG A 59 17.54 3.77 -9.19
N ASP A 60 16.54 3.62 -10.06
CA ASP A 60 15.23 3.02 -9.79
C ASP A 60 15.26 1.48 -9.77
N THR A 61 16.22 0.91 -9.04
CA THR A 61 16.39 -0.53 -8.85
C THR A 61 16.38 -0.84 -7.36
N ALA A 62 15.26 -1.36 -6.85
CA ALA A 62 15.09 -1.62 -5.44
C ALA A 62 15.69 -2.98 -5.03
N GLY A 63 16.67 -2.96 -4.12
CA GLY A 63 17.18 -4.16 -3.46
C GLY A 63 16.20 -4.74 -2.42
N GLN A 64 16.44 -5.99 -2.02
CA GLN A 64 15.74 -6.63 -0.90
C GLN A 64 16.63 -7.66 -0.19
N LYS A 65 16.38 -7.87 1.11
CA LYS A 65 17.12 -8.83 1.95
C LYS A 65 16.33 -10.11 2.29
N GLY A 66 15.23 -10.36 1.60
CA GLY A 66 14.49 -11.64 1.67
C GLY A 66 13.23 -11.66 2.55
N THR A 67 13.12 -10.85 3.59
CA THR A 67 11.98 -10.92 4.53
C THR A 67 10.61 -10.71 3.88
N GLY A 68 10.49 -9.80 2.90
CA GLY A 68 9.25 -9.64 2.13
C GLY A 68 8.90 -10.89 1.30
N LYS A 69 9.91 -11.52 0.68
CA LYS A 69 9.74 -12.80 -0.03
C LYS A 69 9.28 -13.90 0.93
N TRP A 70 9.85 -13.98 2.13
CA TRP A 70 9.45 -14.96 3.13
C TRP A 70 7.99 -14.78 3.57
N THR A 71 7.54 -13.55 3.79
CA THR A 71 6.12 -13.29 4.07
C THR A 71 5.21 -13.74 2.93
N GLY A 72 5.60 -13.50 1.67
CA GLY A 72 4.85 -14.00 0.51
C GLY A 72 4.81 -15.53 0.42
N ILE A 73 5.92 -16.21 0.72
CA ILE A 73 5.98 -17.67 0.77
C ILE A 73 5.07 -18.21 1.88
N SER A 74 5.18 -17.68 3.10
CA SER A 74 4.33 -18.12 4.21
C SER A 74 2.85 -17.85 3.95
N ALA A 75 2.51 -16.77 3.25
CA ALA A 75 1.14 -16.49 2.84
C ALA A 75 0.59 -17.59 1.91
N LEU A 76 1.39 -18.05 0.95
CA LEU A 76 1.02 -19.16 0.06
C LEU A 76 0.94 -20.49 0.81
N GLU A 77 1.91 -20.78 1.68
CA GLU A 77 1.94 -22.02 2.50
C GLU A 77 0.72 -22.12 3.43
N TYR A 78 0.33 -21.02 4.06
CA TYR A 78 -0.84 -20.97 4.95
C TYR A 78 -2.17 -20.71 4.23
N GLY A 79 -2.16 -20.51 2.91
CA GLY A 79 -3.38 -20.25 2.13
C GLY A 79 -4.06 -18.92 2.47
N ILE A 80 -3.29 -17.89 2.84
CA ILE A 80 -3.81 -16.57 3.23
C ILE A 80 -3.50 -15.53 2.15
N PRO A 81 -4.50 -14.76 1.68
CA PRO A 81 -4.34 -13.79 0.58
C PRO A 81 -3.66 -12.49 1.03
N VAL A 82 -2.34 -12.52 1.23
CA VAL A 82 -1.52 -11.34 1.55
C VAL A 82 -1.04 -10.63 0.27
N THR A 83 -2.01 -10.18 -0.52
CA THR A 83 -1.79 -9.69 -1.89
C THR A 83 -0.94 -8.43 -1.94
N LEU A 84 -1.15 -7.44 -1.07
CA LEU A 84 -0.41 -6.16 -1.16
C LEU A 84 1.09 -6.33 -0.88
N ILE A 85 1.45 -7.15 0.11
CA ILE A 85 2.86 -7.41 0.43
C ILE A 85 3.50 -8.22 -0.70
N GLY A 86 2.77 -9.17 -1.27
CA GLY A 86 3.20 -9.91 -2.47
C GLY A 86 3.49 -8.98 -3.65
N GLU A 87 2.55 -8.10 -4.00
CA GLU A 87 2.73 -7.10 -5.07
C GLU A 87 3.88 -6.13 -4.77
N ALA A 88 4.07 -5.74 -3.50
CA ALA A 88 5.20 -4.89 -3.12
C ALA A 88 6.55 -5.60 -3.32
N VAL A 89 6.62 -6.93 -3.18
CA VAL A 89 7.81 -7.73 -3.47
C VAL A 89 8.02 -7.83 -4.98
N PHE A 90 6.97 -8.14 -5.75
CA PHE A 90 7.07 -8.22 -7.21
C PHE A 90 7.40 -6.88 -7.85
N ALA A 91 6.89 -5.76 -7.33
CA ALA A 91 7.27 -4.42 -7.78
C ALA A 91 8.78 -4.15 -7.63
N ARG A 92 9.42 -4.67 -6.57
CA ARG A 92 10.89 -4.60 -6.43
C ARG A 92 11.59 -5.45 -7.47
N CYS A 93 11.13 -6.69 -7.68
CA CYS A 93 11.67 -7.57 -8.72
C CYS A 93 11.58 -6.91 -10.10
N LEU A 94 10.43 -6.34 -10.45
CA LEU A 94 10.22 -5.62 -11.71
C LEU A 94 11.14 -4.40 -11.83
N SER A 95 11.35 -3.66 -10.74
CA SER A 95 12.30 -2.53 -10.73
C SER A 95 13.73 -2.96 -11.03
N ALA A 96 14.14 -4.17 -10.60
CA ALA A 96 15.49 -4.70 -10.83
C ALA A 96 15.75 -5.07 -12.29
N LEU A 97 14.70 -5.36 -13.08
CA LEU A 97 14.78 -5.60 -14.52
C LEU A 97 14.96 -4.30 -15.32
N LYS A 98 15.89 -3.44 -14.89
CA LYS A 98 16.03 -2.07 -15.43
C LYS A 98 16.31 -2.06 -16.93
N ASP A 99 17.27 -2.85 -17.39
CA ASP A 99 17.70 -2.83 -18.79
C ASP A 99 16.58 -3.36 -19.70
N GLU A 100 15.85 -4.39 -19.26
CA GLU A 100 14.66 -4.88 -19.93
C GLU A 100 13.56 -3.82 -19.99
N ARG A 101 13.28 -3.12 -18.88
CA ARG A 101 12.28 -2.03 -18.85
C ARG A 101 12.65 -0.89 -19.80
N VAL A 102 13.93 -0.51 -19.87
CA VAL A 102 14.41 0.52 -20.80
C VAL A 102 14.16 0.08 -22.24
N LYS A 103 14.54 -1.15 -22.60
CA LYS A 103 14.27 -1.71 -23.95
C LYS A 103 12.78 -1.77 -24.25
N ALA A 104 11.97 -2.26 -23.30
CA ALA A 104 10.53 -2.37 -23.44
C ALA A 104 9.87 -0.99 -23.65
N SER A 105 10.34 0.06 -22.97
CA SER A 105 9.77 1.40 -23.09
C SER A 105 9.92 2.02 -24.49
N ALA A 106 10.89 1.58 -25.28
CA ALA A 106 11.08 2.00 -26.67
C ALA A 106 10.22 1.20 -27.67
N THR A 107 9.64 0.08 -27.26
CA THR A 107 8.96 -0.87 -28.16
C THR A 107 7.46 -0.96 -27.88
N LEU A 108 7.08 -0.99 -26.60
CA LEU A 108 5.69 -1.20 -26.20
C LEU A 108 4.94 0.13 -26.13
N PRO A 109 3.76 0.25 -26.78
CA PRO A 109 2.96 1.45 -26.69
C PRO A 109 2.38 1.62 -25.27
N GLY A 110 2.29 2.86 -24.82
CA GLY A 110 1.62 3.24 -23.58
C GLY A 110 0.28 3.94 -23.84
N SER A 111 -0.45 4.23 -22.78
CA SER A 111 -1.65 5.06 -22.87
C SER A 111 -1.29 6.48 -23.33
N THR A 112 -2.10 7.04 -24.23
CA THR A 112 -2.01 8.44 -24.65
C THR A 112 -2.94 9.35 -23.85
N ASN A 113 -3.78 8.78 -22.97
CA ASN A 113 -4.70 9.53 -22.15
C ASN A 113 -3.96 10.41 -21.15
N LYS A 114 -4.47 11.62 -20.94
CA LYS A 114 -4.00 12.53 -19.88
C LYS A 114 -5.14 12.76 -18.90
N PHE A 115 -4.78 12.97 -17.64
CA PHE A 115 -5.77 13.36 -16.65
C PHE A 115 -6.18 14.81 -16.87
N THR A 116 -7.49 15.03 -17.03
CA THR A 116 -8.09 16.35 -17.28
C THR A 116 -9.00 16.81 -16.13
N GLY A 117 -9.06 16.04 -15.04
CA GLY A 117 -9.88 16.37 -13.88
C GLY A 117 -9.23 17.38 -12.94
N ASN A 118 -9.90 17.65 -11.81
CA ASN A 118 -9.39 18.56 -10.79
C ASN A 118 -8.20 17.93 -10.05
N LYS A 119 -7.02 18.55 -10.19
CA LYS A 119 -5.78 18.07 -9.57
C LYS A 119 -5.82 18.04 -8.05
N VAL A 120 -6.43 19.05 -7.41
CA VAL A 120 -6.52 19.16 -5.95
C VAL A 120 -7.45 18.07 -5.40
N GLU A 121 -8.58 17.84 -6.07
CA GLU A 121 -9.50 16.77 -5.70
C GLU A 121 -8.86 15.39 -5.88
N PHE A 122 -8.17 15.17 -7.00
CA PHE A 122 -7.48 13.90 -7.24
C PHE A 122 -6.36 13.65 -6.24
N LEU A 123 -5.62 14.69 -5.83
CA LEU A 123 -4.63 14.58 -4.77
C LEU A 123 -5.23 14.09 -3.44
N GLU A 124 -6.41 14.59 -3.08
CA GLU A 124 -7.15 14.10 -1.91
C GLU A 124 -7.63 12.65 -2.10
N HIS A 125 -8.01 12.26 -3.32
CA HIS A 125 -8.27 10.87 -3.62
C HIS A 125 -7.02 10.00 -3.43
N VAL A 126 -5.83 10.44 -3.85
CA VAL A 126 -4.56 9.72 -3.62
C VAL A 126 -4.29 9.57 -2.12
N ARG A 127 -4.49 10.62 -1.32
CA ARG A 127 -4.33 10.57 0.15
C ARG A 127 -5.23 9.51 0.77
N LYS A 128 -6.52 9.54 0.44
CA LYS A 128 -7.52 8.59 0.96
C LYS A 128 -7.27 7.16 0.46
N ALA A 129 -6.86 6.98 -0.79
CA ALA A 129 -6.50 5.68 -1.35
C ALA A 129 -5.27 5.07 -0.66
N LEU A 130 -4.26 5.90 -0.34
CA LEU A 130 -3.10 5.50 0.44
C LEU A 130 -3.51 5.02 1.83
N TYR A 131 -4.39 5.76 2.50
CA TYR A 131 -4.90 5.36 3.80
C TYR A 131 -5.71 4.06 3.74
N ALA A 132 -6.70 3.97 2.83
CA ALA A 132 -7.51 2.77 2.61
C ALA A 132 -6.64 1.52 2.40
N SER A 133 -5.64 1.64 1.54
CA SER A 133 -4.74 0.53 1.20
C SER A 133 -3.82 0.16 2.36
N LYS A 134 -3.44 1.12 3.22
CA LYS A 134 -2.76 0.84 4.48
C LYS A 134 -3.66 0.01 5.40
N LEU A 135 -4.95 0.36 5.55
CA LEU A 135 -5.90 -0.44 6.36
C LEU A 135 -5.94 -1.89 5.89
N ILE A 136 -6.11 -2.07 4.58
CA ILE A 136 -6.22 -3.38 3.93
C ILE A 136 -4.91 -4.19 4.09
N SER A 137 -3.75 -3.56 3.90
CA SER A 137 -2.45 -4.22 4.07
C SER A 137 -2.26 -4.79 5.47
N TYR A 138 -2.59 -4.00 6.50
CA TYR A 138 -2.51 -4.46 7.88
C TYR A 138 -3.55 -5.54 8.18
N ALA A 139 -4.77 -5.42 7.65
CA ALA A 139 -5.78 -6.48 7.78
C ALA A 139 -5.26 -7.82 7.25
N GLN A 140 -4.64 -7.85 6.06
CA GLN A 140 -4.02 -9.05 5.50
C GLN A 140 -2.87 -9.58 6.36
N GLY A 141 -2.01 -8.71 6.88
CA GLY A 141 -0.91 -9.11 7.76
C GLY A 141 -1.40 -9.78 9.04
N PHE A 142 -2.43 -9.23 9.69
CA PHE A 142 -3.01 -9.83 10.89
C PHE A 142 -3.81 -11.10 10.59
N MET A 143 -4.42 -11.24 9.41
CA MET A 143 -4.97 -12.53 8.96
C MET A 143 -3.89 -13.61 8.88
N LEU A 144 -2.72 -13.27 8.34
CA LEU A 144 -1.58 -14.19 8.24
C LEU A 144 -1.06 -14.59 9.63
N LEU A 145 -0.88 -13.62 10.53
CA LEU A 145 -0.44 -13.90 11.91
C LEU A 145 -1.41 -14.83 12.63
N ARG A 146 -2.71 -14.64 12.45
CA ARG A 146 -3.74 -15.52 13.05
C ARG A 146 -3.66 -16.95 12.51
N GLU A 147 -3.54 -17.14 11.19
CA GLU A 147 -3.43 -18.50 10.63
C GLU A 147 -2.11 -19.16 11.03
N ALA A 148 -1.00 -18.41 11.01
CA ALA A 148 0.29 -18.91 11.49
C ALA A 148 0.23 -19.31 12.97
N ALA A 149 -0.45 -18.54 13.83
CA ALA A 149 -0.65 -18.88 15.23
C ALA A 149 -1.42 -20.20 15.39
N LYS A 150 -2.48 -20.39 14.60
CA LYS A 150 -3.26 -21.64 14.59
C LYS A 150 -2.43 -22.83 14.15
N VAL A 151 -1.72 -22.74 13.02
CA VAL A 151 -0.90 -23.84 12.48
C VAL A 151 0.25 -24.20 13.43
N ASN A 152 0.93 -23.20 13.99
CA ASN A 152 2.07 -23.40 14.88
C ASN A 152 1.70 -23.55 16.36
N LYS A 153 0.41 -23.55 16.70
CA LYS A 153 -0.12 -23.61 18.08
C LYS A 153 0.46 -22.52 19.00
N TRP A 154 0.67 -21.33 18.47
CA TRP A 154 1.10 -20.17 19.25
C TRP A 154 -0.09 -19.41 19.82
N ASN A 155 0.06 -18.93 21.05
CA ASN A 155 -0.89 -18.00 21.64
C ASN A 155 -0.41 -16.56 21.41
N LEU A 156 -0.72 -16.00 20.24
CA LEU A 156 -0.32 -14.63 19.89
C LEU A 156 -1.27 -13.60 20.51
N ASN A 157 -0.71 -12.62 21.21
CA ASN A 157 -1.44 -11.43 21.62
C ASN A 157 -1.30 -10.32 20.57
N ASN A 158 -2.25 -10.27 19.64
CA ASN A 158 -2.24 -9.32 18.52
C ASN A 158 -2.26 -7.85 18.98
N GLY A 159 -2.93 -7.54 20.11
CA GLY A 159 -2.93 -6.21 20.70
C GLY A 159 -1.55 -5.80 21.20
N SER A 160 -0.85 -6.70 21.91
CA SER A 160 0.53 -6.47 22.37
C SER A 160 1.52 -6.37 21.21
N ILE A 161 1.37 -7.19 20.16
CA ILE A 161 2.19 -7.09 18.94
C ILE A 161 2.04 -5.69 18.33
N ALA A 162 0.80 -5.22 18.14
CA ALA A 162 0.54 -3.88 17.61
C ALA A 162 1.10 -2.76 18.51
N LEU A 163 0.99 -2.91 19.82
CA LEU A 163 1.55 -1.96 20.81
C LEU A 163 3.07 -1.85 20.67
N MET A 164 3.78 -2.97 20.57
CA MET A 164 5.23 -2.98 20.44
C MET A 164 5.72 -2.30 19.16
N TRP A 165 4.91 -2.32 18.09
CA TRP A 165 5.24 -1.62 16.85
C TRP A 165 5.01 -0.11 16.89
N ARG A 166 4.33 0.44 17.92
CA ARG A 166 4.08 1.89 18.01
C ARG A 166 5.34 2.74 18.12
N GLY A 167 6.44 2.16 18.59
CA GLY A 167 7.73 2.84 18.75
C GLY A 167 8.90 1.99 18.26
N GLY A 168 10.02 2.63 17.95
CA GLY A 168 11.29 1.96 17.58
C GLY A 168 11.33 1.34 16.18
N CYS A 169 10.27 0.66 15.72
CA CYS A 169 10.27 -0.02 14.43
C CYS A 169 10.00 0.91 13.23
N ILE A 170 10.31 0.45 12.02
CA ILE A 170 10.17 1.23 10.78
C ILE A 170 8.71 1.54 10.44
N ILE A 171 7.77 0.67 10.84
CA ILE A 171 6.34 0.85 10.55
C ILE A 171 5.60 1.69 11.60
N ARG A 172 6.34 2.26 12.57
CA ARG A 172 5.77 3.05 13.67
C ARG A 172 4.88 4.18 13.13
N SER A 173 3.69 4.27 13.71
CA SER A 173 2.67 5.26 13.32
C SER A 173 1.57 5.35 14.37
N ALA A 174 0.88 6.48 14.43
CA ALA A 174 -0.32 6.65 15.26
C ALA A 174 -1.37 5.55 14.98
N PHE A 175 -1.42 5.05 13.74
CA PHE A 175 -2.29 3.98 13.28
C PHE A 175 -2.23 2.68 14.10
N LEU A 176 -1.07 2.33 14.66
CA LEU A 176 -0.89 1.10 15.44
C LEU A 176 -1.60 1.16 16.80
N GLY A 177 -1.88 2.37 17.32
CA GLY A 177 -2.76 2.55 18.49
C GLY A 177 -4.16 2.01 18.22
N ASN A 178 -4.74 2.34 17.06
CA ASN A 178 -6.07 1.90 16.68
C ASN A 178 -6.16 0.37 16.51
N ILE A 179 -5.11 -0.26 15.98
CA ILE A 179 -5.04 -1.73 15.86
C ILE A 179 -5.04 -2.37 17.25
N LYS A 180 -4.21 -1.85 18.18
CA LYS A 180 -4.18 -2.33 19.56
C LYS A 180 -5.55 -2.19 20.21
N ASP A 181 -6.22 -1.06 20.04
CA ASP A 181 -7.53 -0.82 20.64
C ASP A 181 -8.61 -1.77 20.07
N ALA A 182 -8.58 -2.06 18.77
CA ALA A 182 -9.47 -3.04 18.15
C ALA A 182 -9.29 -4.45 18.73
N PHE A 183 -8.05 -4.93 18.87
CA PHE A 183 -7.78 -6.23 19.52
C PHE A 183 -7.98 -6.22 21.04
N THR A 184 -7.95 -5.06 21.68
CA THR A 184 -8.31 -4.94 23.11
C THR A 184 -9.82 -5.11 23.29
N LYS A 185 -10.64 -4.50 22.41
CA LYS A 185 -12.10 -4.65 22.40
C LYS A 185 -12.52 -6.07 22.03
N ASN A 186 -11.87 -6.66 21.03
CA ASN A 186 -12.13 -8.02 20.59
C ASN A 186 -10.81 -8.78 20.32
N PRO A 187 -10.30 -9.55 21.29
CA PRO A 187 -9.08 -10.34 21.12
C PRO A 187 -9.17 -11.41 20.02
N GLN A 188 -10.38 -11.85 19.67
CA GLN A 188 -10.66 -12.86 18.65
C GLN A 188 -11.12 -12.23 17.32
N LEU A 189 -10.84 -10.95 17.11
CA LEU A 189 -11.20 -10.24 15.88
C LEU A 189 -10.63 -10.97 14.65
N SER A 190 -11.52 -11.38 13.76
CA SER A 190 -11.15 -12.20 12.62
C SER A 190 -10.44 -11.42 11.52
N ASN A 191 -10.78 -10.14 11.38
CA ASN A 191 -10.17 -9.21 10.43
C ASN A 191 -10.34 -7.78 10.95
N LEU A 192 -9.29 -6.96 10.83
CA LEU A 192 -9.32 -5.57 11.25
C LEU A 192 -10.44 -4.75 10.61
N LEU A 193 -10.79 -5.01 9.35
CA LEU A 193 -11.84 -4.29 8.62
C LEU A 193 -13.25 -4.47 9.22
N LEU A 194 -13.43 -5.43 10.12
CA LEU A 194 -14.70 -5.67 10.81
C LEU A 194 -14.83 -4.91 12.13
N ASP A 195 -13.75 -4.30 12.63
CA ASP A 195 -13.84 -3.40 13.78
C ASP A 195 -14.51 -2.07 13.36
N PRO A 196 -15.38 -1.47 14.20
CA PRO A 196 -16.13 -0.26 13.86
C PRO A 196 -15.27 0.90 13.37
N PHE A 197 -14.09 1.13 13.97
CA PHE A 197 -13.20 2.22 13.56
C PHE A 197 -12.69 1.99 12.13
N PHE A 198 -12.21 0.78 11.84
CA PHE A 198 -11.68 0.45 10.52
C PHE A 198 -12.78 0.42 9.45
N SER A 199 -13.96 -0.08 9.80
CA SER A 199 -15.12 -0.10 8.90
C SER A 199 -15.59 1.30 8.52
N GLU A 200 -15.64 2.24 9.47
CA GLU A 200 -15.93 3.65 9.20
C GLU A 200 -14.86 4.27 8.30
N ARG A 201 -13.58 4.05 8.62
CA ARG A 201 -12.46 4.60 7.86
C ARG A 201 -12.39 4.08 6.43
N ILE A 202 -12.60 2.78 6.21
CA ILE A 202 -12.61 2.21 4.86
C ILE A 202 -13.84 2.70 4.08
N SER A 203 -15.00 2.85 4.74
CA SER A 203 -16.20 3.41 4.10
C SER A 203 -15.97 4.83 3.58
N GLY A 204 -15.28 5.68 4.35
CA GLY A 204 -14.93 7.05 3.96
C GLY A 204 -13.82 7.19 2.91
N SER A 205 -13.12 6.10 2.55
CA SER A 205 -11.92 6.15 1.70
C SER A 205 -11.94 5.21 0.49
N GLN A 206 -12.75 4.14 0.49
CA GLN A 206 -12.82 3.17 -0.61
C GLN A 206 -13.28 3.79 -1.94
N GLY A 207 -14.13 4.82 -1.90
CA GLY A 207 -14.52 5.56 -3.10
C GLY A 207 -13.31 6.22 -3.79
N SER A 208 -12.43 6.84 -3.01
CA SER A 208 -11.18 7.42 -3.51
C SER A 208 -10.22 6.37 -4.04
N LEU A 209 -10.14 5.19 -3.39
CA LEU A 209 -9.33 4.08 -3.89
C LEU A 209 -9.77 3.65 -5.31
N ARG A 210 -11.08 3.61 -5.58
CA ARG A 210 -11.61 3.32 -6.93
C ARG A 210 -11.22 4.39 -7.94
N GLN A 211 -11.37 5.67 -7.59
CA GLN A 211 -10.98 6.78 -8.47
C GLN A 211 -9.50 6.71 -8.84
N VAL A 212 -8.64 6.46 -7.86
CA VAL A 212 -7.20 6.32 -8.07
C VAL A 212 -6.86 5.13 -8.97
N VAL A 213 -7.39 3.95 -8.68
CA VAL A 213 -7.12 2.74 -9.49
C VAL A 213 -7.61 2.92 -10.93
N ALA A 214 -8.83 3.45 -11.12
CA ALA A 214 -9.39 3.70 -12.43
C ALA A 214 -8.54 4.71 -13.22
N GLN A 215 -8.21 5.85 -12.61
CA GLN A 215 -7.44 6.90 -13.29
C GLN A 215 -6.01 6.45 -13.60
N ALA A 216 -5.37 5.72 -12.68
CA ALA A 216 -4.04 5.15 -12.88
C ALA A 216 -4.03 4.20 -14.09
N ALA A 217 -5.02 3.30 -14.17
CA ALA A 217 -5.17 2.40 -15.31
C ALA A 217 -5.41 3.15 -16.63
N LEU A 218 -6.31 4.15 -16.63
CA LEU A 218 -6.62 4.94 -17.83
C LEU A 218 -5.42 5.71 -18.38
N VAL A 219 -4.59 6.30 -17.50
CA VAL A 219 -3.40 7.09 -17.88
C VAL A 219 -2.18 6.19 -18.11
N GLY A 220 -2.22 4.93 -17.71
CA GLY A 220 -1.09 4.00 -17.85
C GLY A 220 -0.02 4.15 -16.77
N VAL A 221 -0.39 4.62 -15.58
CA VAL A 221 0.49 4.69 -14.40
C VAL A 221 0.29 3.42 -13.56
N ALA A 222 1.35 2.64 -13.39
CA ALA A 222 1.29 1.38 -12.65
C ALA A 222 1.00 1.64 -11.15
N SER A 223 -0.04 0.99 -10.63
CA SER A 223 -0.46 1.05 -9.21
C SER A 223 -0.82 -0.33 -8.65
N PRO A 224 0.12 -1.30 -8.64
CA PRO A 224 -0.17 -2.70 -8.32
C PRO A 224 -0.65 -2.89 -6.88
N ALA A 225 -0.13 -2.16 -5.90
CA ALA A 225 -0.58 -2.31 -4.52
C ALA A 225 -1.94 -1.66 -4.28
N PHE A 226 -2.24 -0.51 -4.91
CA PHE A 226 -3.60 0.07 -4.86
C PHE A 226 -4.62 -0.82 -5.55
N SER A 227 -4.28 -1.36 -6.72
CA SER A 227 -5.16 -2.26 -7.48
C SER A 227 -5.45 -3.55 -6.72
N SER A 228 -4.43 -4.18 -6.14
CA SER A 228 -4.59 -5.39 -5.32
C SER A 228 -5.34 -5.13 -4.01
N ALA A 229 -5.22 -3.94 -3.42
CA ALA A 229 -6.02 -3.54 -2.27
C ALA A 229 -7.50 -3.47 -2.61
N LEU A 230 -7.85 -2.82 -3.71
CA LEU A 230 -9.23 -2.73 -4.16
C LEU A 230 -9.81 -4.11 -4.46
N ALA A 231 -9.07 -4.94 -5.21
CA ALA A 231 -9.47 -6.30 -5.55
C ALA A 231 -9.69 -7.17 -4.30
N PHE A 232 -8.77 -7.11 -3.32
CA PHE A 232 -8.93 -7.82 -2.06
C PHE A 232 -10.17 -7.34 -1.29
N TYR A 233 -10.36 -6.02 -1.17
CA TYR A 233 -11.48 -5.46 -0.42
C TYR A 233 -12.83 -5.90 -1.00
N ASP A 234 -12.99 -5.80 -2.32
CA ASP A 234 -14.22 -6.23 -2.99
C ASP A 234 -14.41 -7.75 -2.94
N GLY A 235 -13.32 -8.53 -3.06
CA GLY A 235 -13.37 -9.98 -2.90
C GLY A 235 -13.77 -10.42 -1.49
N TYR A 236 -13.20 -9.78 -0.46
CA TYR A 236 -13.43 -10.12 0.94
C TYR A 236 -14.85 -9.80 1.42
N ARG A 237 -15.46 -8.73 0.91
CA ARG A 237 -16.84 -8.34 1.27
C ARG A 237 -17.92 -9.01 0.41
N SER A 238 -17.55 -9.80 -0.58
CA SER A 238 -18.49 -10.46 -1.49
C SER A 238 -18.95 -11.78 -0.90
N ALA A 239 -20.27 -11.93 -0.66
CA ALA A 239 -20.83 -13.17 -0.14
C ALA A 239 -20.72 -14.34 -1.15
N VAL A 240 -20.69 -14.02 -2.45
CA VAL A 240 -20.53 -14.99 -3.53
C VAL A 240 -19.41 -14.51 -4.45
N LEU A 241 -18.44 -15.38 -4.71
CA LEU A 241 -17.37 -15.19 -5.68
C LEU A 241 -17.57 -16.13 -6.86
N PRO A 242 -16.99 -15.85 -8.04
CA PRO A 242 -17.11 -16.71 -9.24
C PRO A 242 -16.35 -18.05 -9.11
N ALA A 243 -15.91 -18.43 -7.91
CA ALA A 243 -15.21 -19.69 -7.64
C ALA A 243 -16.11 -20.93 -7.80
N ASN A 244 -17.44 -20.77 -7.89
CA ASN A 244 -18.35 -21.83 -8.29
C ASN A 244 -18.04 -22.37 -9.69
N LEU A 245 -17.64 -21.52 -10.63
CA LEU A 245 -17.21 -21.95 -11.97
C LEU A 245 -15.89 -22.74 -11.90
N LEU A 246 -14.93 -22.27 -11.11
CA LEU A 246 -13.67 -22.98 -10.88
C LEU A 246 -13.91 -24.38 -10.28
N GLN A 247 -14.87 -24.50 -9.36
CA GLN A 247 -15.27 -25.79 -8.79
C GLN A 247 -15.97 -26.70 -9.80
N ALA A 248 -16.75 -26.16 -10.75
CA ALA A 248 -17.40 -26.94 -11.79
C ALA A 248 -16.43 -27.45 -12.88
N GLN A 249 -15.32 -26.74 -13.09
CA GLN A 249 -14.31 -27.08 -14.09
C GLN A 249 -13.34 -28.20 -13.65
N ARG A 250 -13.23 -28.50 -12.36
CA ARG A 250 -12.28 -29.47 -11.77
C ARG A 250 -12.97 -30.74 -11.32
#